data_AF-A0A7C9NN05-F1
#
_entry.id   AF-A0A7C9NN05-F1
#
_cell.length_a   1.000
_cell.length_b   1.000
_cell.length_c   1.000
_cell.angle_alpha   90.00
_cell.angle_beta   90.00
_cell.angle_gamma   90.00
#
_symmetry.space_group_name_H-M   'P 1'
#
loop_
_entity.id
_entity.type
_entity.pdbx_description
1 polymer ?
#
loop_
_entity_poly.entity_id
_entity_poly.type
_entity_poly.pdbx_seq_one_letter_code
_entity_poly.pdbx_strand_id
1 'polypeptide(L)' 'MKFGDLDVVKLDDGRVGTIVCVFDGGESFEVDFEDNAASDKYPTEAVRADQIIENLGH' A
#
# COMPACT_ATOMS: atom_id res chain seq x y z
N MET A 1 19.63 -0.35 -2.20
CA MET A 1 18.48 0.43 -2.70
C MET A 1 17.97 1.27 -1.54
N LYS A 2 17.70 2.56 -1.76
CA LYS A 2 17.09 3.42 -0.73
C LYS A 2 15.60 3.07 -0.68
N PHE A 3 15.07 2.76 0.49
CA PHE A 3 13.61 2.71 0.72
C PHE A 3 13.06 4.09 0.37
N GLY A 4 12.22 4.17 -0.66
CA GLY A 4 11.77 5.44 -1.23
C GLY A 4 11.01 5.32 -2.55
N ASP A 5 11.02 4.16 -3.21
CA ASP A 5 10.13 3.91 -4.35
C ASP A 5 8.75 3.49 -3.80
N LEU A 6 7.88 4.49 -3.69
CA LEU A 6 6.47 4.37 -3.32
C LEU A 6 5.72 3.69 -4.48
N ASP A 7 5.64 2.36 -4.46
CA ASP A 7 4.88 1.62 -5.48
C ASP A 7 3.37 1.78 -5.22
N VAL A 8 2.63 2.17 -6.25
CA VAL A 8 1.16 2.23 -6.21
C VAL A 8 0.61 0.86 -6.55
N VAL A 9 -0.26 0.34 -5.69
CA VAL A 9 -0.85 -0.99 -5.82
C VAL A 9 -2.37 -0.92 -5.82
N LYS A 10 -2.98 -1.86 -6.55
CA LYS A 10 -4.42 -2.07 -6.54
C LYS A 10 -4.75 -3.37 -5.82
N LEU A 11 -5.69 -3.28 -4.89
CA LEU A 11 -6.19 -4.40 -4.12
C LEU A 11 -7.32 -5.14 -4.82
N ASP A 12 -7.58 -6.37 -4.38
CA ASP A 12 -8.65 -7.24 -4.87
C ASP A 12 -10.05 -6.63 -4.69
N ASP A 13 -10.24 -5.85 -3.63
CA ASP A 13 -11.47 -5.11 -3.35
C ASP A 13 -11.68 -3.88 -4.26
N GLY A 14 -10.70 -3.57 -5.12
CA GLY A 14 -10.71 -2.47 -6.06
C GLY A 14 -10.14 -1.16 -5.51
N ARG A 15 -9.77 -1.08 -4.23
CA ARG A 15 -9.09 0.09 -3.65
C ARG A 15 -7.69 0.21 -4.21
N VAL A 16 -7.25 1.45 -4.39
CA VAL A 16 -5.88 1.79 -4.83
C VAL A 16 -5.19 2.49 -3.68
N GLY A 17 -3.96 2.09 -3.40
CA GLY A 17 -3.14 2.70 -2.35
C GLY A 17 -1.66 2.62 -2.65
N THR A 18 -0.87 3.36 -1.90
CA THR A 18 0.57 3.49 -2.08
C THR A 18 1.30 2.75 -0.98
N ILE A 19 2.24 1.87 -1.34
CA ILE A 19 3.06 1.16 -0.35
C ILE A 19 4.03 2.16 0.29
N VAL A 20 3.91 2.35 1.60
CA VAL A 20 4.79 3.21 2.40
C VAL A 20 5.81 2.42 3.21
N CYS A 21 5.54 1.13 3.49
CA CYS A 21 6.45 0.25 4.19
C CYS A 21 6.30 -1.22 3.75
N VAL A 22 7.37 -2.01 3.85
CA VAL A 22 7.38 -3.44 3.54
C VAL A 22 7.86 -4.21 4.77
N PHE A 23 7.07 -5.19 5.22
CA PHE A 23 7.39 -6.07 6.35
C PHE A 23 7.67 -7.49 5.86
N ASP A 24 8.35 -8.27 6.73
CA ASP A 24 8.59 -9.71 6.55
C ASP A 24 9.15 -10.08 5.16
N GLY A 25 10.03 -9.24 4.60
CA GLY A 25 10.67 -9.49 3.30
C GLY A 25 9.74 -9.43 2.08
N GLY A 26 8.55 -8.82 2.22
CA GLY A 26 7.56 -8.70 1.13
C GLY A 26 6.31 -9.56 1.33
N GLU A 27 6.12 -10.15 2.51
CA GLU A 27 4.88 -10.88 2.83
C GLU A 27 3.73 -9.94 3.24
N SER A 28 4.06 -8.77 3.81
CA SER A 28 3.09 -7.77 4.25
C SER A 28 3.53 -6.35 3.88
N PHE A 29 2.58 -5.48 3.57
CA PHE A 29 2.82 -4.12 3.11
C PHE A 29 1.98 -3.14 3.91
N GLU A 30 2.55 -2.00 4.26
CA GLU A 30 1.80 -0.86 4.78
C GLU A 30 1.36 -0.01 3.60
N VAL A 31 0.05 0.11 3.40
CA VAL A 31 -0.54 0.81 2.27
C VAL A 31 -1.31 2.04 2.76
N ASP A 32 -1.00 3.20 2.16
CA ASP A 32 -1.73 4.45 2.35
C ASP A 32 -2.78 4.61 1.24
N PHE A 33 -4.06 4.76 1.61
CA PHE A 33 -5.16 4.86 0.66
C PHE A 33 -5.63 6.31 0.53
N GLU A 34 -5.60 6.86 -0.69
CA GLU A 34 -6.00 8.25 -0.95
C GLU A 34 -7.49 8.52 -0.68
N ASP A 35 -8.35 7.51 -0.69
CA ASP A 35 -9.79 7.65 -0.44
C ASP A 35 -10.12 8.02 1.03
N ASN A 36 -9.15 7.92 1.94
CA ASN A 36 -9.31 8.27 3.34
C ASN A 36 -9.01 9.76 3.63
N ALA A 37 -9.45 10.64 2.71
CA ALA A 37 -9.28 12.09 2.78
C ALA A 37 -10.09 12.77 3.91
N ALA A 38 -10.77 12.00 4.76
CA ALA A 38 -11.55 12.49 5.89
C ALA A 38 -10.91 12.07 7.23
N SER A 39 -10.08 12.97 7.78
CA SER A 39 -9.69 13.09 9.20
C SER A 39 -8.30 12.57 9.63
N ASP A 40 -7.31 13.44 9.48
CA ASP A 40 -6.31 13.88 10.48
C ASP A 40 -5.42 12.88 11.26
N LYS A 41 -5.50 11.56 11.09
CA LYS A 41 -4.52 10.63 11.65
C LYS A 41 -4.36 9.40 10.75
N TYR A 42 -3.30 9.41 9.94
CA TYR A 42 -2.81 8.33 9.08
C TYR A 42 -3.36 6.93 9.44
N PRO A 43 -4.41 6.46 8.76
CA PRO A 43 -4.86 5.08 8.85
C PRO A 43 -4.17 4.29 7.75
N THR A 44 -2.86 4.12 7.84
CA THR A 44 -2.19 3.11 7.02
C THR A 44 -2.71 1.74 7.44
N GLU A 45 -3.05 0.89 6.47
CA GLU A 45 -3.53 -0.46 6.74
C GLU A 45 -2.44 -1.46 6.34
N ALA A 46 -2.22 -2.44 7.20
CA ALA A 46 -1.35 -3.57 6.89
C ALA A 46 -2.11 -4.52 5.95
N VAL A 47 -1.68 -4.54 4.70
CA VAL A 47 -2.25 -5.34 3.63
C VAL A 47 -1.31 -6.50 3.33
N ARG A 48 -1.86 -7.69 3.08
CA ARG A 48 -1.05 -8.84 2.68
C ARG A 48 -0.69 -8.79 1.21
N ALA A 49 0.45 -9.39 0.87
CA ALA A 49 0.91 -9.52 -0.51
C ALA A 49 -0.13 -10.17 -1.43
N ASP A 50 -0.92 -11.13 -0.93
CA ASP A 50 -1.92 -11.86 -1.72
C ASP A 50 -3.14 -11.00 -2.11
N GLN A 51 -3.36 -9.88 -1.43
CA GLN A 51 -4.45 -8.94 -1.73
C GLN A 51 -4.09 -7.98 -2.86
N ILE A 52 -2.80 -7.84 -3.21
CA ILE A 52 -2.33 -6.97 -4.29
C ILE A 52 -2.49 -7.72 -5.61
N ILE A 53 -3.44 -7.28 -6.44
CA ILE A 53 -3.74 -7.91 -7.72
C ILE A 53 -2.99 -7.27 -8.89
N GLU A 54 -2.52 -6.04 -8.72
CA GLU A 54 -1.82 -5.28 -9.75
C GLU A 54 -0.83 -4.30 -9.11
N ASN A 55 0.42 -4.30 -9.59
CA ASN A 55 1.40 -3.26 -9.29
C ASN A 55 1.40 -2.27 -10.45
N LEU A 56 1.01 -1.03 -10.18
CA LEU A 56 0.87 0.04 -11.17
C LEU A 56 2.22 0.73 -11.49
N GLY A 57 3.27 0.40 -10.73
CA GLY A 57 4.60 0.99 -10.84
C GLY A 57 4.69 2.41 -10.28
N HIS A 58 5.85 3.03 -10.50
CA HIS A 58 6.16 4.43 -10.25
C HIS A 58 6.09 5.26 -11.53
#